data_AF-A0A7C2ZLA4-F1
#
_entry.id   AF-A0A7C2ZLA4-F1
#
_cell.length_a   1.000
_cell.length_b   1.000
_cell.length_c   1.000
_cell.angle_alpha   90.00
_cell.angle_beta   90.00
_cell.angle_gamma   90.00
#
_symmetry.space_group_name_H-M   'P 1'
#
loop_
_entity.id
_entity.type
_entity.pdbx_description
1 polymer ?
#
loop_
_entity_poly.entity_id
_entity_poly.type
_entity_poly.pdbx_seq_one_letter_code
_entity_poly.pdbx_strand_id
1 'polypeptide(L)'
;PYCGERKSVEEGGFSSPFRDLYEKLVFPVEQKRFRRAVPQTIKGEGGKEEVIVYEAVDYNPESPSVRVLRQNDLEVLGEVERSRPRKVLVPLNRKTFVQATGASETELLGDVLHDPYGNHPELGTPPYKRVVAGAIHEAHEGVLYIDELPHLGRLQSFLLTAMQDKKFPITGRNPQSSGSNVRVDGVPCDFIFIGACNIQDLPSILSPLRSRLQGNGYEVLLRSTMPDTPENRAKIAQFVAQEIVSDGRIPHATREAVEELVREAVRRAEVIDGEKNAITLRLRDLGGVVRVAGDLAVEEGSSLIERRHMLHAIRICVPVEEQVKRKFGSFERAVEKEVSHYRAKQMLANLDGLARYG
;
A
#
# COMPACT_ATOMS: atom_id res chain seq x y z
N PRO A 1 -4.42 58.72 15.36
CA PRO A 1 -3.60 58.04 14.33
C PRO A 1 -3.56 58.87 13.04
N TYR A 2 -2.37 59.39 12.70
CA TYR A 2 -2.15 60.23 11.52
C TYR A 2 -2.35 59.43 10.22
N CYS A 3 -3.06 60.02 9.27
CA CYS A 3 -3.28 59.48 7.93
C CYS A 3 -2.02 59.79 7.09
N GLY A 4 -1.15 58.80 6.89
CA GLY A 4 0.08 58.98 6.10
C GLY A 4 1.09 57.85 6.19
N GLU A 5 1.02 56.99 7.22
CA GLU A 5 1.90 55.82 7.28
C GLU A 5 1.27 54.64 6.52
N ARG A 6 2.00 54.12 5.53
CA ARG A 6 1.72 52.79 4.99
C ARG A 6 1.80 51.83 6.16
N LYS A 7 0.69 51.14 6.48
CA LYS A 7 0.68 50.05 7.46
C LYS A 7 1.86 49.14 7.13
N SER A 8 2.78 49.02 8.08
CA SER A 8 3.99 48.22 8.02
C SER A 8 3.71 46.88 7.36
N VAL A 9 4.16 46.73 6.12
CA VAL A 9 4.53 45.41 5.62
C VAL A 9 5.76 45.07 6.45
N GLU A 10 5.59 44.21 7.45
CA GLU A 10 6.72 43.66 8.20
C GLU A 10 7.62 42.95 7.21
N GLU A 11 8.65 43.65 6.72
CA GLU A 11 9.82 43.09 6.07
C GLU A 11 10.68 42.36 7.13
N GLY A 12 10.09 41.33 7.74
CA GLY A 12 10.78 40.40 8.63
C GLY A 12 11.37 39.27 7.81
N GLY A 13 12.68 39.37 7.54
CA GLY A 13 13.50 38.40 6.81
C GLY A 13 13.69 37.04 7.50
N PHE A 14 12.60 36.35 7.81
CA PHE A 14 12.61 34.93 8.16
C PHE A 14 11.61 34.19 7.27
N SER A 15 12.12 33.75 6.12
CA SER A 15 11.41 32.87 5.18
C SER A 15 11.50 31.42 5.68
N SER A 16 10.78 31.11 6.76
CA SER A 16 10.54 29.71 7.11
C SER A 16 9.44 29.16 6.19
N PRO A 17 9.63 28.01 5.53
CA PRO A 17 8.59 27.31 4.79
C PRO A 17 7.40 26.86 5.64
N PHE A 18 7.31 27.26 6.92
CA PHE A 18 6.23 26.92 7.86
C PHE A 18 5.66 28.14 8.61
N ARG A 19 5.99 29.38 8.19
CA ARG A 19 5.53 30.62 8.86
C ARG A 19 4.01 30.72 9.03
N ASP A 20 3.25 30.35 8.01
CA ASP A 20 1.78 30.30 7.99
C ASP A 20 1.16 29.29 8.98
N LEU A 21 1.83 28.18 9.26
CA LEU A 21 1.44 27.18 10.25
C LEU A 21 1.69 27.74 11.65
N TYR A 22 2.84 28.38 11.85
CA TYR A 22 3.17 29.08 13.09
C TYR A 22 2.18 30.21 13.39
N GLU A 23 1.86 31.06 12.41
CA GLU A 23 0.84 32.11 12.57
C GLU A 23 -0.52 31.51 12.98
N LYS A 24 -0.94 30.38 12.38
CA LYS A 24 -2.20 29.70 12.78
C LYS A 24 -2.19 29.04 14.15
N LEU A 25 -1.03 28.63 14.66
CA LEU A 25 -0.85 27.97 15.96
C LEU A 25 -0.66 28.98 17.10
N VAL A 26 0.00 30.11 16.82
CA VAL A 26 0.36 31.14 17.81
C VAL A 26 -0.75 32.18 17.97
N PHE A 27 -1.54 32.47 16.92
CA PHE A 27 -2.73 33.32 17.06
C PHE A 27 -3.93 32.46 17.51
N PRO A 28 -4.53 32.72 18.69
CA PRO A 28 -5.64 31.93 19.20
C PRO A 28 -6.81 31.92 18.20
N VAL A 29 -7.35 30.71 17.99
CA VAL A 29 -8.51 30.39 17.12
C VAL A 29 -9.80 31.13 17.51
N GLU A 30 -9.84 31.85 18.63
CA GLU A 30 -11.01 32.59 19.10
C GLU A 30 -11.46 33.72 18.14
N GLN A 31 -10.57 34.29 17.33
CA GLN A 31 -10.94 35.30 16.32
C GLN A 31 -11.58 34.73 15.04
N LYS A 32 -11.68 33.40 14.89
CA LYS A 32 -12.42 32.77 13.77
C LYS A 32 -13.91 32.60 14.05
N ARG A 33 -14.42 33.08 15.20
CA ARG A 33 -15.87 33.16 15.43
C ARG A 33 -16.47 34.25 14.52
N PHE A 34 -17.09 33.79 13.42
CA PHE A 34 -17.98 34.55 12.55
C PHE A 34 -17.47 35.93 12.11
N ARG A 35 -16.52 35.94 11.16
CA ARG A 35 -16.31 37.12 10.30
C ARG A 35 -17.64 37.43 9.61
N ARG A 36 -18.37 38.42 10.13
CA ARG A 36 -19.60 38.90 9.51
C ARG A 36 -19.19 39.73 8.31
N ALA A 37 -19.30 39.13 7.13
CA ALA A 37 -19.11 39.80 5.85
C ALA A 37 -20.50 40.13 5.28
N VAL A 38 -20.75 41.41 5.02
CA VAL A 38 -22.00 41.86 4.38
C VAL A 38 -21.66 42.34 2.97
N PRO A 39 -22.04 41.60 1.91
CA PRO A 39 -21.89 42.07 0.55
C PRO A 39 -22.98 43.11 0.25
N GLN A 40 -22.59 44.22 -0.36
CA GLN A 40 -23.50 45.26 -0.81
C GLN A 40 -23.12 45.68 -2.23
N THR A 41 -24.11 45.73 -3.12
CA THR A 41 -23.94 46.26 -4.47
C THR A 41 -24.25 47.75 -4.45
N ILE A 42 -23.29 48.58 -4.85
CA ILE A 42 -23.46 50.03 -4.95
C ILE A 42 -23.41 50.42 -6.43
N LYS A 43 -24.33 51.30 -6.85
CA LYS A 43 -24.32 51.90 -8.20
C LYS A 43 -23.47 53.17 -8.16
N GLY A 44 -22.37 53.18 -8.90
CA GLY A 44 -21.51 54.36 -9.06
C GLY A 44 -22.16 55.44 -9.94
N GLU A 45 -21.59 56.65 -9.92
CA GLU A 45 -22.08 57.83 -10.63
C GLU A 45 -22.17 57.67 -12.17
N GLY A 46 -21.58 56.62 -12.73
CA GLY A 46 -21.64 56.26 -14.16
C GLY A 46 -22.55 55.07 -14.51
N GLY A 47 -23.42 54.62 -13.60
CA GLY A 47 -24.34 53.49 -13.84
C GLY A 47 -23.70 52.10 -13.75
N LYS A 48 -22.40 52.01 -13.41
CA LYS A 48 -21.71 50.74 -13.14
C LYS A 48 -22.05 50.25 -11.73
N GLU A 49 -22.46 48.99 -11.63
CA GLU A 49 -22.66 48.29 -10.36
C GLU A 49 -21.32 47.73 -9.87
N GLU A 50 -20.91 48.10 -8.65
CA GLU A 50 -19.71 47.57 -7.99
C GLU A 50 -20.11 46.82 -6.71
N VAL A 51 -19.50 45.66 -6.50
CA VAL A 51 -19.71 44.86 -5.29
C VAL A 51 -18.68 45.26 -4.25
N ILE A 52 -19.17 45.68 -3.08
CA ILE A 52 -18.35 46.06 -1.93
C ILE A 52 -18.70 45.12 -0.77
N VAL A 53 -17.68 44.56 -0.14
CA VAL A 53 -17.85 43.67 1.01
C VAL A 53 -17.34 44.37 2.26
N TYR A 54 -18.19 44.50 3.26
CA TYR A 54 -17.82 45.02 4.58
C TYR A 54 -17.52 43.85 5.51
N GLU A 55 -16.31 43.79 6.05
CA GLU A 55 -15.87 42.76 6.98
C GLU A 55 -15.51 43.41 8.32
N ALA A 56 -16.12 42.93 9.41
CA ALA A 56 -15.73 43.34 10.76
C ALA A 56 -14.34 42.78 11.11
N VAL A 57 -13.41 43.65 11.50
CA VAL A 57 -12.03 43.27 11.86
C VAL A 57 -11.83 43.24 13.37
N ASP A 58 -12.41 44.20 14.09
CA ASP A 58 -12.39 44.25 15.56
C ASP A 58 -13.80 44.44 16.11
N TYR A 59 -14.13 43.62 17.12
CA TYR A 59 -15.42 43.62 17.82
C TYR A 59 -15.34 44.35 19.16
N ASN A 60 -14.21 44.99 19.49
CA ASN A 60 -14.07 45.78 20.71
C ASN A 60 -15.18 46.86 20.79
N PRO A 61 -16.03 46.86 21.84
CA PRO A 61 -17.13 47.80 21.98
C PRO A 61 -16.72 49.28 21.98
N GLU A 62 -15.48 49.58 22.39
CA GLU A 62 -14.98 50.95 22.52
C GLU A 62 -14.42 51.52 21.20
N SER A 63 -14.02 50.66 20.25
CA SER A 63 -13.47 51.08 18.97
C SER A 63 -13.66 50.02 17.88
N PRO A 64 -14.89 49.84 17.35
CA PRO A 64 -15.13 48.87 16.29
C PRO A 64 -14.40 49.30 15.01
N SER A 65 -13.81 48.34 14.30
CA SER A 65 -13.15 48.59 13.02
C SER A 65 -13.70 47.69 11.92
N VAL A 66 -14.03 48.32 10.78
CA VAL A 66 -14.59 47.65 9.60
C VAL A 66 -13.60 47.81 8.46
N ARG A 67 -13.31 46.69 7.79
CA ARG A 67 -12.55 46.65 6.55
C ARG A 67 -13.52 46.63 5.37
N VAL A 68 -13.31 47.55 4.44
CA VAL A 68 -14.06 47.62 3.19
C VAL A 68 -13.20 46.98 2.11
N LEU A 69 -13.73 45.95 1.46
CA LEU A 69 -13.10 45.28 0.33
C LEU A 69 -13.88 45.61 -0.94
N ARG A 70 -13.23 46.28 -1.88
CA ARG A 70 -13.79 46.55 -3.20
C ARG A 70 -13.51 45.40 -4.15
N GLN A 71 -14.12 45.44 -5.33
CA GLN A 71 -13.97 44.40 -6.35
C GLN A 71 -12.50 44.10 -6.69
N ASN A 72 -11.66 45.12 -6.91
CA ASN A 72 -10.23 44.93 -7.15
C ASN A 72 -9.50 44.31 -5.94
N ASP A 73 -9.88 44.66 -4.72
CA ASP A 73 -9.26 44.08 -3.51
C ASP A 73 -9.61 42.60 -3.36
N LEU A 74 -10.83 42.20 -3.74
CA LEU A 74 -11.27 40.81 -3.75
C LEU A 74 -10.54 39.98 -4.80
N GLU A 75 -10.29 40.55 -5.98
CA GLU A 75 -9.51 39.92 -7.04
C GLU A 75 -8.07 39.68 -6.59
N VAL A 76 -7.41 40.71 -6.03
CA VAL A 76 -6.05 40.60 -5.48
C VAL A 76 -6.00 39.60 -4.32
N LEU A 77 -6.98 39.60 -3.41
CA LEU A 77 -7.07 38.59 -2.35
C LEU A 77 -7.21 37.17 -2.91
N GLY A 78 -8.01 37.00 -3.97
CA GLY A 78 -8.16 35.72 -4.66
C GLY A 78 -6.86 35.22 -5.31
N GLU A 79 -6.07 36.12 -5.91
CA GLU A 79 -4.75 35.79 -6.46
C GLU A 79 -3.75 35.42 -5.35
N VAL A 80 -3.75 36.15 -4.25
CA VAL A 80 -2.91 35.86 -3.08
C VAL A 80 -3.31 34.52 -2.44
N GLU A 81 -4.60 34.21 -2.33
CA GLU A 81 -5.07 32.92 -1.80
C GLU A 81 -4.78 31.75 -2.74
N ARG A 82 -4.82 31.95 -4.06
CA ARG A 82 -4.44 30.92 -5.05
C ARG A 82 -2.93 30.67 -5.07
N SER A 83 -2.13 31.70 -4.86
CA SER A 83 -0.65 31.60 -4.81
C SER A 83 -0.13 31.13 -3.46
N ARG A 84 -0.95 31.13 -2.40
CA ARG A 84 -0.58 30.56 -1.10
C ARG A 84 -0.32 29.06 -1.24
N PRO A 85 0.87 28.57 -0.88
CA PRO A 85 1.17 27.14 -0.93
C PRO A 85 0.26 26.41 0.06
N ARG A 86 -0.59 25.51 -0.44
CA ARG A 86 -1.35 24.58 0.40
C ARG A 86 -0.37 23.55 0.94
N LYS A 87 -0.03 23.66 2.23
CA LYS A 87 0.87 22.70 2.89
C LYS A 87 0.09 21.46 3.25
N VAL A 88 0.53 20.31 2.72
CA VAL A 88 0.05 19.00 3.12
C VAL A 88 0.84 18.60 4.35
N LEU A 89 0.16 18.43 5.48
CA LEU A 89 0.78 17.90 6.69
C LEU A 89 0.85 16.39 6.57
N VAL A 90 2.07 15.86 6.57
CA VAL A 90 2.33 14.43 6.50
C VAL A 90 2.91 13.98 7.84
N PRO A 91 2.45 12.85 8.42
CA PRO A 91 3.05 12.30 9.63
C PRO A 91 4.53 11.99 9.42
N LEU A 92 5.40 12.45 10.34
CA LEU A 92 6.84 12.19 10.28
C LEU A 92 7.14 10.67 10.29
N ASN A 93 6.39 9.91 11.09
CA ASN A 93 6.52 8.45 11.22
C ASN A 93 5.49 7.70 10.35
N ARG A 94 5.28 8.14 9.09
CA ARG A 94 4.43 7.37 8.17
C ARG A 94 5.12 6.10 7.70
N LYS A 95 4.34 5.06 7.41
CA LYS A 95 4.85 3.88 6.70
C LYS A 95 5.19 4.29 5.27
N THR A 96 6.46 4.24 4.92
CA THR A 96 6.94 4.55 3.55
C THR A 96 7.00 3.32 2.66
N PHE A 97 6.76 2.13 3.19
CA PHE A 97 6.62 0.90 2.42
C PHE A 97 5.16 0.43 2.50
N VAL A 98 4.46 0.49 1.38
CA VAL A 98 3.05 0.11 1.27
C VAL A 98 2.95 -1.12 0.37
N GLN A 99 2.40 -2.21 0.91
CA GLN A 99 2.13 -3.44 0.16
C GLN A 99 0.65 -3.49 -0.22
N ALA A 100 0.36 -3.70 -1.51
CA ALA A 100 -0.99 -3.76 -2.07
C ALA A 100 -1.20 -5.00 -2.96
N THR A 101 -0.69 -6.15 -2.52
CA THR A 101 -0.88 -7.44 -3.19
C THR A 101 -2.35 -7.86 -3.15
N GLY A 102 -2.97 -8.13 -4.31
CA GLY A 102 -4.38 -8.52 -4.38
C GLY A 102 -5.36 -7.40 -3.99
N ALA A 103 -4.90 -6.15 -4.00
CA ALA A 103 -5.70 -5.02 -3.54
C ALA A 103 -6.95 -4.81 -4.40
N SER A 104 -8.05 -4.51 -3.71
CA SER A 104 -9.28 -4.05 -4.37
C SER A 104 -9.10 -2.68 -5.03
N GLU A 105 -10.00 -2.31 -5.94
CA GLU A 105 -9.96 -0.99 -6.58
C GLU A 105 -9.99 0.16 -5.56
N THR A 106 -10.80 0.01 -4.50
CA THR A 106 -10.92 0.99 -3.41
C THR A 106 -9.66 1.06 -2.55
N GLU A 107 -9.03 -0.08 -2.30
CA GLU A 107 -7.79 -0.15 -1.51
C GLU A 107 -6.62 0.45 -2.28
N LEU A 108 -6.49 0.17 -3.57
CA LEU A 108 -5.37 0.67 -4.37
C LEU A 108 -5.50 2.17 -4.64
N LEU A 109 -6.69 2.61 -5.05
CA LEU A 109 -6.91 3.93 -5.64
C LEU A 109 -7.74 4.88 -4.74
N GLY A 110 -8.10 4.47 -3.52
CA GLY A 110 -8.83 5.26 -2.52
C GLY A 110 -10.35 5.26 -2.73
N ASP A 111 -11.13 5.75 -1.77
CA ASP A 111 -12.59 5.83 -1.94
C ASP A 111 -13.17 6.98 -1.12
N VAL A 112 -14.47 7.24 -1.28
CA VAL A 112 -15.21 8.17 -0.43
C VAL A 112 -16.33 7.43 0.28
N LEU A 113 -16.29 7.47 1.61
CA LEU A 113 -17.26 6.81 2.46
C LEU A 113 -18.69 7.33 2.20
N HIS A 114 -19.65 6.40 2.30
CA HIS A 114 -21.06 6.72 2.27
C HIS A 114 -21.45 7.56 3.50
N ASP A 115 -22.29 8.56 3.27
CA ASP A 115 -22.97 9.28 4.34
C ASP A 115 -24.45 8.83 4.41
N PRO A 116 -24.88 8.18 5.51
CA PRO A 116 -26.28 7.78 5.71
C PRO A 116 -27.25 8.97 5.71
N TYR A 117 -26.79 10.15 6.10
CA TYR A 117 -27.59 11.38 6.17
C TYR A 117 -27.43 12.25 4.91
N GLY A 118 -26.69 11.76 3.91
CA GLY A 118 -26.47 12.46 2.65
C GLY A 118 -25.76 13.80 2.83
N ASN A 119 -26.27 14.85 2.18
CA ASN A 119 -25.70 16.20 2.26
C ASN A 119 -26.40 17.08 3.31
N HIS A 120 -27.04 16.49 4.33
CA HIS A 120 -27.75 17.28 5.35
C HIS A 120 -26.75 18.19 6.11
N PRO A 121 -26.89 19.53 6.05
CA PRO A 121 -25.85 20.46 6.50
C PRO A 121 -25.46 20.35 7.99
N GLU A 122 -26.41 19.92 8.83
CA GLU A 122 -26.24 19.87 10.29
C GLU A 122 -25.98 18.46 10.85
N LEU A 123 -26.25 17.40 10.07
CA LEU A 123 -26.20 16.00 10.55
C LEU A 123 -25.22 15.14 9.75
N GLY A 124 -24.96 15.50 8.49
CA GLY A 124 -24.05 14.77 7.62
C GLY A 124 -22.59 14.99 7.97
N THR A 125 -21.76 14.01 7.62
CA THR A 125 -20.31 14.10 7.68
C THR A 125 -19.80 14.88 6.45
N PRO A 126 -19.05 15.98 6.64
CA PRO A 126 -18.52 16.76 5.54
C PRO A 126 -17.71 15.90 4.55
N PRO A 127 -17.84 16.13 3.23
CA PRO A 127 -17.19 15.31 2.19
C PRO A 127 -15.69 15.11 2.41
N TYR A 128 -14.96 16.15 2.83
CA TYR A 128 -13.51 16.08 3.04
C TYR A 128 -13.09 15.14 4.19
N LYS A 129 -13.99 14.84 5.14
CA LYS A 129 -13.72 13.87 6.22
C LYS A 129 -14.00 12.42 5.79
N ARG A 130 -14.69 12.24 4.67
CA ARG A 130 -15.09 10.92 4.14
C ARG A 130 -14.11 10.35 3.12
N VAL A 131 -13.12 11.14 2.71
CA VAL A 131 -12.11 10.74 1.73
C VAL A 131 -11.12 9.80 2.39
N VAL A 132 -10.97 8.60 1.82
CA VAL A 132 -10.03 7.57 2.25
C VAL A 132 -8.94 7.46 1.19
N ALA A 133 -7.69 7.56 1.62
CA ALA A 133 -6.53 7.40 0.77
C ALA A 133 -6.41 5.94 0.30
N GLY A 134 -6.06 5.76 -0.97
CA GLY A 134 -5.62 4.45 -1.48
C GLY A 134 -4.14 4.22 -1.25
N ALA A 135 -3.70 2.98 -1.42
CA ALA A 135 -2.31 2.56 -1.30
C ALA A 135 -1.34 3.41 -2.16
N ILE A 136 -1.74 3.83 -3.36
CA ILE A 136 -0.92 4.71 -4.21
C ILE A 136 -0.64 6.08 -3.55
N HIS A 137 -1.59 6.59 -2.77
CA HIS A 137 -1.48 7.88 -2.09
C HIS A 137 -0.70 7.74 -0.79
N GLU A 138 -0.93 6.65 -0.06
CA GLU A 138 -0.15 6.32 1.14
C GLU A 138 1.33 6.12 0.82
N ALA A 139 1.63 5.55 -0.36
CA ALA A 139 2.98 5.33 -0.85
C ALA A 139 3.69 6.60 -1.34
N HIS A 140 3.06 7.78 -1.31
CA HIS A 140 3.67 9.03 -1.78
C HIS A 140 5.00 9.31 -1.07
N GLU A 141 6.05 9.56 -1.85
CA GLU A 141 7.47 9.68 -1.47
C GLU A 141 8.00 8.45 -0.72
N GLY A 142 7.45 7.29 -1.04
CA GLY A 142 7.82 5.98 -0.51
C GLY A 142 7.87 4.93 -1.61
N VAL A 143 7.58 3.69 -1.22
CA VAL A 143 7.61 2.49 -2.05
C VAL A 143 6.22 1.87 -2.06
N LEU A 144 5.70 1.64 -3.27
CA LEU A 144 4.52 0.83 -3.51
C LEU A 144 4.95 -0.55 -4.02
N TYR A 145 4.71 -1.58 -3.21
CA TYR A 145 5.00 -2.97 -3.55
C TYR A 145 3.71 -3.72 -3.91
N ILE A 146 3.69 -4.32 -5.10
CA ILE A 146 2.58 -5.15 -5.57
C ILE A 146 3.15 -6.48 -6.04
N ASP A 147 2.91 -7.52 -5.25
CA ASP A 147 3.10 -8.90 -5.73
C ASP A 147 1.93 -9.28 -6.64
N GLU A 148 2.17 -10.25 -7.52
CA GLU A 148 1.16 -10.76 -8.45
C GLU A 148 0.54 -9.66 -9.33
N LEU A 149 1.35 -8.70 -9.79
CA LEU A 149 0.94 -7.53 -10.58
C LEU A 149 -0.11 -7.83 -11.68
N PRO A 150 0.00 -8.93 -12.46
CA PRO A 150 -1.00 -9.25 -13.48
C PRO A 150 -2.44 -9.41 -12.97
N HIS A 151 -2.62 -9.85 -11.72
CA HIS A 151 -3.94 -10.05 -11.11
C HIS A 151 -4.71 -8.73 -10.87
N LEU A 152 -4.04 -7.58 -10.94
CA LEU A 152 -4.71 -6.27 -10.92
C LEU A 152 -5.64 -6.05 -12.12
N GLY A 153 -5.47 -6.80 -13.21
CA GLY A 153 -6.30 -6.68 -14.41
C GLY A 153 -6.37 -5.24 -14.94
N ARG A 154 -7.58 -4.65 -14.96
CA ARG A 154 -7.81 -3.28 -15.45
C ARG A 154 -7.16 -2.19 -14.58
N LEU A 155 -6.89 -2.47 -13.31
CA LEU A 155 -6.30 -1.49 -12.38
C LEU A 155 -4.87 -1.09 -12.80
N GLN A 156 -4.20 -1.93 -13.59
CA GLN A 156 -2.89 -1.62 -14.17
C GLN A 156 -2.91 -0.32 -15.01
N SER A 157 -4.03 0.02 -15.68
CA SER A 157 -4.14 1.28 -16.43
C SER A 157 -4.15 2.50 -15.51
N PHE A 158 -4.87 2.41 -14.38
CA PHE A 158 -4.90 3.49 -13.40
C PHE A 158 -3.55 3.64 -12.68
N LEU A 159 -2.88 2.52 -12.39
CA LEU A 159 -1.53 2.53 -11.85
C LEU A 159 -0.55 3.25 -12.81
N LEU A 160 -0.63 2.97 -14.12
CA LEU A 160 0.18 3.66 -15.12
C LEU A 160 -0.07 5.18 -15.10
N THR A 161 -1.34 5.62 -15.06
CA THR A 161 -1.69 7.03 -14.94
C THR A 161 -1.12 7.65 -13.66
N ALA A 162 -1.27 6.99 -12.51
CA ALA A 162 -0.73 7.45 -11.24
C ALA A 162 0.80 7.63 -11.30
N MET A 163 1.52 6.69 -11.93
CA MET A 163 2.97 6.76 -12.14
C MET A 163 3.40 7.87 -13.11
N GLN A 164 2.57 8.22 -14.09
CA GLN A 164 2.86 9.27 -15.07
C GLN A 164 2.64 10.66 -14.48
N ASP A 165 1.47 10.87 -13.86
CA ASP A 165 1.03 12.18 -13.39
C ASP A 165 1.55 12.50 -11.99
N LYS A 166 2.04 11.49 -11.25
CA LYS A 166 2.45 11.57 -9.84
C LYS A 166 1.35 12.08 -8.91
N LYS A 167 0.13 12.14 -9.43
CA LYS A 167 -1.10 12.55 -8.77
C LYS A 167 -2.22 11.68 -9.30
N PHE A 168 -3.15 11.33 -8.44
CA PHE A 168 -4.31 10.55 -8.83
C PHE A 168 -5.54 11.06 -8.07
N PRO A 169 -6.71 11.20 -8.72
CA PRO A 169 -7.91 11.67 -8.03
C PRO A 169 -8.52 10.58 -7.15
N ILE A 170 -9.04 10.97 -5.98
CA ILE A 170 -9.88 10.08 -5.15
C ILE A 170 -11.34 10.38 -5.45
N THR A 171 -12.09 9.36 -5.84
CA THR A 171 -13.51 9.44 -6.20
C THR A 171 -14.29 8.36 -5.49
N GLY A 172 -15.54 8.64 -5.12
CA GLY A 172 -16.45 7.59 -4.66
C GLY A 172 -16.73 6.57 -5.76
N ARG A 173 -16.32 5.32 -5.57
CA ARG A 173 -16.40 4.29 -6.63
C ARG A 173 -17.69 3.51 -6.66
N ASN A 174 -18.44 3.49 -5.56
CA ASN A 174 -19.75 2.84 -5.52
C ASN A 174 -20.83 3.80 -6.08
N PRO A 175 -21.43 3.52 -7.25
CA PRO A 175 -22.43 4.40 -7.87
C PRO A 175 -23.71 4.56 -7.04
N GLN A 176 -24.02 3.58 -6.19
CA GLN A 176 -25.18 3.62 -5.30
C GLN A 176 -24.90 4.39 -4.00
N SER A 177 -23.65 4.84 -3.78
CA SER A 177 -23.26 5.58 -2.59
C SER A 177 -23.39 7.09 -2.78
N SER A 178 -23.80 7.80 -1.72
CA SER A 178 -23.72 9.27 -1.63
C SER A 178 -22.28 9.80 -1.72
N GLY A 179 -21.27 8.93 -1.59
CA GLY A 179 -19.86 9.23 -1.84
C GLY A 179 -19.50 9.42 -3.33
N SER A 180 -20.30 8.89 -4.26
CA SER A 180 -20.02 8.95 -5.72
C SER A 180 -19.98 10.37 -6.30
N ASN A 181 -20.66 11.32 -5.66
CA ASN A 181 -20.69 12.73 -6.07
C ASN A 181 -19.45 13.51 -5.61
N VAL A 182 -18.53 12.88 -4.87
CA VAL A 182 -17.35 13.54 -4.31
C VAL A 182 -16.12 13.10 -5.09
N ARG A 183 -15.37 14.09 -5.57
CA ARG A 183 -14.09 13.93 -6.25
C ARG A 183 -13.07 14.90 -5.68
N VAL A 184 -11.92 14.37 -5.30
CA VAL A 184 -10.76 15.15 -4.87
C VAL A 184 -9.68 15.01 -5.94
N ASP A 185 -9.44 16.10 -6.66
CA ASP A 185 -8.41 16.13 -7.70
C ASP A 185 -7.02 16.42 -7.12
N GLY A 186 -5.99 15.96 -7.83
CA GLY A 186 -4.60 16.33 -7.56
C GLY A 186 -4.02 15.78 -6.27
N VAL A 187 -4.53 14.66 -5.75
CA VAL A 187 -3.96 13.99 -4.57
C VAL A 187 -2.60 13.39 -4.96
N PRO A 188 -1.52 13.71 -4.23
CA PRO A 188 -0.18 13.27 -4.62
C PRO A 188 0.02 11.76 -4.41
N CYS A 189 0.75 11.15 -5.36
CA CYS A 189 1.09 9.73 -5.37
C CYS A 189 2.42 9.50 -6.10
N ASP A 190 3.45 10.29 -5.76
CA ASP A 190 4.81 10.11 -6.30
C ASP A 190 5.55 8.99 -5.56
N PHE A 191 5.41 7.74 -5.99
CA PHE A 191 6.01 6.57 -5.34
C PHE A 191 7.03 5.86 -6.22
N ILE A 192 7.96 5.13 -5.59
CA ILE A 192 8.80 4.13 -6.25
C ILE A 192 7.97 2.85 -6.36
N PHE A 193 7.73 2.39 -7.59
CA PHE A 193 6.95 1.20 -7.83
C PHE A 193 7.83 -0.06 -7.90
N ILE A 194 7.46 -1.09 -7.15
CA ILE A 194 8.06 -2.43 -7.22
C ILE A 194 6.93 -3.43 -7.50
N GLY A 195 6.89 -3.94 -8.74
CA GLY A 195 5.98 -5.01 -9.14
C GLY A 195 6.71 -6.35 -9.17
N ALA A 196 6.07 -7.39 -8.63
CA ALA A 196 6.52 -8.78 -8.76
C ALA A 196 5.47 -9.60 -9.53
N CYS A 197 5.94 -10.58 -10.31
CA CYS A 197 5.09 -11.53 -11.01
C CYS A 197 5.86 -12.83 -11.29
N ASN A 198 5.11 -13.91 -11.51
CA ASN A 198 5.69 -15.15 -12.00
C ASN A 198 5.92 -15.06 -13.52
N ILE A 199 6.87 -15.86 -14.02
CA ILE A 199 7.23 -15.91 -15.44
C ILE A 199 6.02 -16.23 -16.32
N GLN A 200 5.15 -17.15 -15.86
CA GLN A 200 3.94 -17.57 -16.59
C GLN A 200 2.92 -16.43 -16.76
N ASP A 201 2.91 -15.46 -15.84
CA ASP A 201 1.93 -14.37 -15.81
C ASP A 201 2.45 -13.10 -16.50
N LEU A 202 3.71 -13.09 -16.94
CA LEU A 202 4.34 -11.96 -17.62
C LEU A 202 3.55 -11.46 -18.85
N PRO A 203 2.94 -12.31 -19.70
CA PRO A 203 2.13 -11.85 -20.84
C PRO A 203 0.88 -11.06 -20.44
N SER A 204 0.41 -11.22 -19.19
CA SER A 204 -0.81 -10.59 -18.68
C SER A 204 -0.58 -9.17 -18.15
N ILE A 205 0.67 -8.68 -18.13
CA ILE A 205 0.97 -7.28 -17.85
C ILE A 205 0.56 -6.43 -19.06
N LEU A 206 -0.19 -5.35 -18.82
CA LEU A 206 -0.57 -4.41 -19.87
C LEU A 206 0.66 -3.86 -20.59
N SER A 207 0.68 -3.99 -21.93
CA SER A 207 1.79 -3.56 -22.78
C SER A 207 2.27 -2.12 -22.50
N PRO A 208 1.38 -1.12 -22.32
CA PRO A 208 1.80 0.24 -21.94
C PRO A 208 2.51 0.32 -20.59
N LEU A 209 2.04 -0.42 -19.57
CA LEU A 209 2.67 -0.45 -18.25
C LEU A 209 4.04 -1.11 -18.35
N ARG A 210 4.12 -2.27 -19.01
CA ARG A 210 5.40 -2.98 -19.21
C ARG A 210 6.42 -2.12 -19.97
N SER A 211 6.00 -1.46 -21.05
CA SER A 211 6.86 -0.55 -21.82
C SER A 211 7.41 0.58 -20.94
N ARG A 212 6.59 1.12 -20.02
CA ARG A 212 7.04 2.14 -19.05
C ARG A 212 8.06 1.60 -18.06
N LEU A 213 7.86 0.38 -17.54
CA LEU A 213 8.79 -0.28 -16.62
C LEU A 213 10.12 -0.59 -17.30
N GLN A 214 10.09 -1.07 -18.55
CA GLN A 214 11.29 -1.35 -19.33
C GLN A 214 12.05 -0.09 -19.75
N GLY A 215 11.32 0.96 -20.15
CA GLY A 215 11.94 2.20 -20.62
C GLY A 215 12.60 3.02 -19.52
N ASN A 216 12.04 2.99 -18.30
CA ASN A 216 12.44 3.89 -17.21
C ASN A 216 12.79 3.17 -15.90
N GLY A 217 12.91 1.86 -15.91
CA GLY A 217 13.11 1.04 -14.71
C GLY A 217 14.02 -0.14 -14.96
N TYR A 218 13.92 -1.14 -14.08
CA TYR A 218 14.73 -2.35 -14.11
C TYR A 218 13.83 -3.58 -14.08
N GLU A 219 14.09 -4.55 -14.96
CA GLU A 219 13.53 -5.89 -14.88
C GLU A 219 14.58 -6.83 -14.27
N VAL A 220 14.23 -7.51 -13.17
CA VAL A 220 15.15 -8.41 -12.46
C VAL A 220 14.56 -9.81 -12.42
N LEU A 221 15.24 -10.75 -13.06
CA LEU A 221 14.93 -12.17 -12.92
C LEU A 221 15.63 -12.71 -11.66
N LEU A 222 14.85 -13.14 -10.68
CA LEU A 222 15.39 -13.74 -9.46
C LEU A 222 15.99 -15.12 -9.77
N ARG A 223 17.19 -15.39 -9.25
CA ARG A 223 17.82 -16.71 -9.35
C ARG A 223 17.17 -17.67 -8.37
N SER A 224 17.02 -18.94 -8.77
CA SER A 224 16.57 -20.01 -7.88
C SER A 224 17.69 -20.64 -7.07
N THR A 225 18.96 -20.40 -7.43
CA THR A 225 20.14 -20.95 -6.76
C THR A 225 21.30 -19.94 -6.66
N MET A 226 22.25 -20.22 -5.76
CA MET A 226 23.52 -19.52 -5.63
C MET A 226 24.69 -20.53 -5.56
N PRO A 227 25.93 -20.14 -5.89
CA PRO A 227 27.08 -21.05 -5.83
C PRO A 227 27.32 -21.59 -4.42
N ASP A 228 27.70 -22.87 -4.31
CA ASP A 228 28.07 -23.50 -3.05
C ASP A 228 29.49 -23.09 -2.62
N THR A 229 29.58 -21.99 -1.88
CA THR A 229 30.82 -21.46 -1.31
C THR A 229 30.71 -21.35 0.21
N PRO A 230 31.84 -21.36 0.96
CA PRO A 230 31.83 -21.18 2.41
C PRO A 230 31.08 -19.90 2.85
N GLU A 231 31.21 -18.81 2.09
CA GLU A 231 30.50 -17.55 2.35
C GLU A 231 28.98 -17.71 2.21
N ASN A 232 28.52 -18.37 1.14
CA ASN A 232 27.09 -18.59 0.92
C ASN A 232 26.48 -19.59 1.90
N ARG A 233 27.25 -20.59 2.35
CA ARG A 233 26.86 -21.45 3.48
C ARG A 233 26.69 -20.66 4.78
N ALA A 234 27.57 -19.71 5.04
CA ALA A 234 27.43 -18.78 6.17
C ALA A 234 26.16 -17.91 6.05
N LYS A 235 25.78 -17.48 4.83
CA LYS A 235 24.51 -16.77 4.61
C LYS A 235 23.28 -17.64 4.92
N ILE A 236 23.32 -18.95 4.67
CA ILE A 236 22.25 -19.86 5.11
C ILE A 236 22.20 -19.95 6.64
N ALA A 237 23.34 -19.98 7.33
CA ALA A 237 23.35 -19.94 8.79
C ALA A 237 22.76 -18.62 9.33
N GLN A 238 23.10 -17.49 8.70
CA GLN A 238 22.50 -16.20 9.02
C GLN A 238 20.98 -16.20 8.77
N PHE A 239 20.53 -16.78 7.66
CA PHE A 239 19.12 -16.93 7.34
C PHE A 239 18.38 -17.72 8.43
N VAL A 240 18.93 -18.84 8.92
CA VAL A 240 18.33 -19.60 10.02
C VAL A 240 18.18 -18.74 11.28
N ALA A 241 19.22 -17.98 11.64
CA ALA A 241 19.16 -17.09 12.79
C ALA A 241 18.08 -16.01 12.62
N GLN A 242 17.95 -15.43 11.42
CA GLN A 242 16.94 -14.43 11.10
C GLN A 242 15.52 -15.00 11.15
N GLU A 243 15.29 -16.20 10.61
CA GLU A 243 13.98 -16.87 10.66
C GLU A 243 13.56 -17.16 12.09
N ILE A 244 14.47 -17.65 12.94
CA ILE A 244 14.19 -17.92 14.36
C ILE A 244 13.82 -16.63 15.10
N VAL A 245 14.62 -15.57 14.90
CA VAL A 245 14.36 -14.25 15.53
C VAL A 245 13.04 -13.66 15.03
N SER A 246 12.74 -13.79 13.74
CA SER A 246 11.51 -13.28 13.15
C SER A 246 10.26 -14.05 13.60
N ASP A 247 10.37 -15.36 13.84
CA ASP A 247 9.26 -16.16 14.36
C ASP A 247 9.02 -15.91 15.86
N GLY A 248 10.09 -15.81 16.65
CA GLY A 248 10.04 -15.44 18.07
C GLY A 248 9.46 -16.49 19.02
N ARG A 249 9.05 -17.67 18.53
CA ARG A 249 8.46 -18.74 19.35
C ARG A 249 9.33 -20.00 19.45
N ILE A 250 10.19 -20.21 18.46
CA ILE A 250 11.07 -21.37 18.39
C ILE A 250 12.46 -21.10 19.01
N PRO A 251 13.14 -22.11 19.59
CA PRO A 251 14.47 -21.93 20.17
C PRO A 251 15.56 -21.77 19.11
N HIS A 252 16.74 -21.32 19.52
CA HIS A 252 17.91 -21.26 18.64
C HIS A 252 18.37 -22.64 18.18
N ALA A 253 19.03 -22.72 17.02
CA ALA A 253 19.53 -23.97 16.46
C ALA A 253 20.99 -24.25 16.83
N THR A 254 21.32 -25.52 17.02
CA THR A 254 22.72 -25.94 17.15
C THR A 254 23.43 -25.88 15.79
N ARG A 255 24.77 -25.83 15.82
CA ARG A 255 25.58 -25.85 14.59
C ARG A 255 25.26 -27.07 13.72
N GLU A 256 25.08 -28.23 14.34
CA GLU A 256 24.80 -29.49 13.66
C GLU A 256 23.44 -29.46 12.95
N ALA A 257 22.44 -28.80 13.53
CA ALA A 257 21.14 -28.60 12.88
C ALA A 257 21.26 -27.67 11.66
N VAL A 258 22.01 -26.58 11.78
CA VAL A 258 22.26 -25.65 10.67
C VAL A 258 23.02 -26.35 9.54
N GLU A 259 24.02 -27.17 9.85
CA GLU A 259 24.75 -27.96 8.86
C GLU A 259 23.85 -28.93 8.09
N GLU A 260 22.86 -29.55 8.76
CA GLU A 260 21.86 -30.38 8.06
C GLU A 260 20.98 -29.56 7.12
N LEU A 261 20.57 -28.36 7.51
CA LEU A 261 19.80 -27.50 6.62
C LEU A 261 20.64 -27.03 5.42
N VAL A 262 21.93 -26.75 5.61
CA VAL A 262 22.84 -26.42 4.50
C VAL A 262 22.97 -27.61 3.54
N ARG A 263 23.15 -28.83 4.06
CA ARG A 263 23.16 -30.06 3.24
C ARG A 263 21.86 -30.21 2.45
N GLU A 264 20.72 -29.97 3.10
CA GLU A 264 19.42 -30.02 2.46
C GLU A 264 19.26 -28.94 1.39
N ALA A 265 19.74 -27.72 1.63
CA ALA A 265 19.68 -26.63 0.66
C ALA A 265 20.50 -26.93 -0.61
N VAL A 266 21.66 -27.61 -0.47
CA VAL A 266 22.43 -28.12 -1.61
C VAL A 266 21.68 -29.25 -2.33
N ARG A 267 21.13 -30.21 -1.58
CA ARG A 267 20.32 -31.31 -2.16
C ARG A 267 19.13 -30.78 -2.95
N ARG A 268 18.43 -29.77 -2.45
CA ARG A 268 17.28 -29.14 -3.12
C ARG A 268 17.69 -28.44 -4.42
N ALA A 269 18.83 -27.76 -4.46
CA ALA A 269 19.34 -27.16 -5.69
C ALA A 269 19.57 -28.21 -6.79
N GLU A 270 20.15 -29.37 -6.43
CA GLU A 270 20.38 -30.44 -7.39
C GLU A 270 19.08 -31.15 -7.82
N VAL A 271 18.18 -31.46 -6.88
CA VAL A 271 16.96 -32.26 -7.16
C VAL A 271 15.86 -31.45 -7.83
N ILE A 272 15.68 -30.18 -7.43
CA ILE A 272 14.58 -29.32 -7.91
C ILE A 272 15.04 -28.50 -9.12
N ASP A 273 16.17 -27.81 -8.98
CA ASP A 273 16.64 -26.85 -9.99
C ASP A 273 17.65 -27.48 -10.97
N GLY A 274 18.13 -28.71 -10.71
CA GLY A 274 19.07 -29.43 -11.58
C GLY A 274 20.51 -28.92 -11.50
N GLU A 275 20.81 -28.05 -10.54
CA GLU A 275 22.08 -27.34 -10.44
C GLU A 275 23.03 -28.02 -9.44
N LYS A 276 24.20 -28.43 -9.92
CA LYS A 276 25.25 -29.03 -9.08
C LYS A 276 26.16 -27.93 -8.51
N ASN A 277 26.76 -28.20 -7.34
CA ASN A 277 27.62 -27.24 -6.63
C ASN A 277 26.90 -25.90 -6.34
N ALA A 278 25.60 -25.98 -6.05
CA ALA A 278 24.75 -24.84 -5.79
C ALA A 278 23.92 -25.05 -4.51
N ILE A 279 23.44 -23.94 -3.95
CA ILE A 279 22.56 -23.86 -2.79
C ILE A 279 21.25 -23.23 -3.26
N THR A 280 20.12 -23.80 -2.86
CA THR A 280 18.81 -23.25 -3.25
C THR A 280 18.54 -21.89 -2.61
N LEU A 281 17.93 -20.98 -3.37
CA LEU A 281 17.41 -19.68 -2.92
C LEU A 281 15.90 -19.72 -2.70
N ARG A 282 15.28 -20.91 -2.69
CA ARG A 282 13.88 -21.12 -2.27
C ARG A 282 13.77 -21.03 -0.75
N LEU A 283 14.12 -19.85 -0.22
CA LEU A 283 14.27 -19.61 1.22
C LEU A 283 12.95 -19.78 1.97
N ARG A 284 11.81 -19.49 1.34
CA ARG A 284 10.48 -19.75 1.93
C ARG A 284 10.29 -21.22 2.32
N ASP A 285 10.72 -22.13 1.45
CA ASP A 285 10.60 -23.57 1.67
C ASP A 285 11.59 -24.04 2.75
N LEU A 286 12.79 -23.46 2.79
CA LEU A 286 13.78 -23.73 3.86
C LEU A 286 13.33 -23.19 5.21
N GLY A 287 12.74 -21.98 5.26
CA GLY A 287 12.18 -21.40 6.47
C GLY A 287 11.00 -22.22 7.01
N GLY A 288 10.23 -22.86 6.12
CA GLY A 288 9.25 -23.89 6.50
C GLY A 288 9.87 -25.05 7.29
N VAL A 289 11.01 -25.58 6.83
CA VAL A 289 11.75 -26.63 7.54
C VAL A 289 12.24 -26.15 8.91
N VAL A 290 12.79 -24.93 8.99
CA VAL A 290 13.29 -24.35 10.24
C VAL A 290 12.17 -24.23 11.27
N ARG A 291 10.99 -23.73 10.87
CA ARG A 291 9.83 -23.61 11.76
C ARG A 291 9.35 -24.95 12.28
N VAL A 292 9.19 -25.95 11.41
CA VAL A 292 8.78 -27.30 11.83
C VAL A 292 9.82 -27.95 12.74
N ALA A 293 11.12 -27.75 12.49
CA ALA A 293 12.18 -28.23 13.38
C ALA A 293 12.12 -27.55 14.76
N GLY A 294 11.77 -26.26 14.77
CA GLY A 294 11.52 -25.48 15.98
C GLY A 294 10.32 -25.97 16.77
N ASP A 295 9.20 -26.20 16.10
CA ASP A 295 7.97 -26.73 16.71
C ASP A 295 8.22 -28.10 17.36
N LEU A 296 8.95 -28.99 16.67
CA LEU A 296 9.37 -30.29 17.21
C LEU A 296 10.25 -30.13 18.46
N ALA A 297 11.18 -29.18 18.45
CA ALA A 297 12.03 -28.91 19.61
C ALA A 297 11.21 -28.42 20.82
N VAL A 298 10.22 -27.55 20.58
CA VAL A 298 9.31 -27.04 21.62
C VAL A 298 8.42 -28.16 22.17
N GLU A 299 7.86 -29.00 21.30
CA GLU A 299 7.04 -30.16 21.68
C GLU A 299 7.81 -31.15 22.55
N GLU A 300 9.09 -31.38 22.24
CA GLU A 300 9.99 -32.24 23.02
C GLU A 300 10.57 -31.56 24.27
N GLY A 301 10.28 -30.28 24.52
CA GLY A 301 10.84 -29.51 25.63
C GLY A 301 12.35 -29.25 25.53
N SER A 302 12.92 -29.30 24.32
CA SER A 302 14.33 -29.04 24.05
C SER A 302 14.63 -27.54 24.09
N SER A 303 15.75 -27.17 24.72
CA SER A 303 16.20 -25.78 24.77
C SER A 303 16.74 -25.25 23.45
N LEU A 304 17.13 -26.15 22.53
CA LEU A 304 17.70 -25.83 21.22
C LEU A 304 17.14 -26.75 20.13
N ILE A 305 17.12 -26.27 18.88
CA ILE A 305 16.87 -27.10 17.72
C ILE A 305 18.12 -27.93 17.44
N GLU A 306 18.07 -29.20 17.85
CA GLU A 306 19.12 -30.18 17.57
C GLU A 306 19.00 -30.78 16.17
N ARG A 307 20.08 -31.46 15.75
CA ARG A 307 20.18 -32.21 14.49
C ARG A 307 18.98 -33.14 14.24
N ARG A 308 18.47 -33.81 15.29
CA ARG A 308 17.36 -34.77 15.17
C ARG A 308 16.06 -34.10 14.75
N HIS A 309 15.74 -32.92 15.31
CA HIS A 309 14.54 -32.17 14.96
C HIS A 309 14.63 -31.67 13.51
N MET A 310 15.81 -31.19 13.10
CA MET A 310 16.03 -30.74 11.72
C MET A 310 15.88 -31.88 10.71
N LEU A 311 16.50 -33.03 10.96
CA LEU A 311 16.34 -34.22 10.10
C LEU A 311 14.89 -34.69 10.00
N HIS A 312 14.15 -34.60 11.10
CA HIS A 312 12.73 -34.96 11.11
C HIS A 312 11.91 -33.95 10.29
N ALA A 313 12.12 -32.66 10.50
CA ALA A 313 11.46 -31.60 9.72
C ALA A 313 11.74 -31.72 8.22
N ILE A 314 12.98 -32.00 7.81
CA ILE A 314 13.34 -32.21 6.39
C ILE A 314 12.51 -33.34 5.76
N ARG A 315 12.26 -34.42 6.51
CA ARG A 315 11.47 -35.56 6.02
C ARG A 315 9.98 -35.24 5.85
N ILE A 316 9.44 -34.36 6.71
CA ILE A 316 8.03 -33.98 6.70
C ILE A 316 7.78 -32.88 5.66
N CYS A 317 8.67 -31.89 5.58
CA CYS A 317 8.56 -30.71 4.72
C CYS A 317 9.00 -30.98 3.27
N VAL A 318 8.47 -32.06 2.68
CA VAL A 318 8.65 -32.41 1.27
C VAL A 318 7.53 -31.74 0.47
N PRO A 319 7.84 -30.97 -0.60
CA PRO A 319 6.81 -30.36 -1.45
C PRO A 319 5.81 -31.38 -2.00
N VAL A 320 4.56 -30.97 -2.20
CA VAL A 320 3.49 -31.86 -2.69
C VAL A 320 3.85 -32.46 -4.04
N GLU A 321 4.50 -31.69 -4.91
CA GLU A 321 5.00 -32.11 -6.22
C GLU A 321 5.98 -33.28 -6.10
N GLU A 322 6.90 -33.21 -5.12
CA GLU A 322 7.85 -34.29 -4.85
C GLU A 322 7.15 -35.48 -4.20
N GLN A 323 6.18 -35.28 -3.32
CA GLN A 323 5.37 -36.36 -2.75
C GLN A 323 4.58 -37.10 -3.84
N VAL A 324 3.96 -36.38 -4.77
CA VAL A 324 3.25 -36.92 -5.93
C VAL A 324 4.21 -37.70 -6.81
N LYS A 325 5.39 -37.16 -7.12
CA LYS A 325 6.42 -37.84 -7.90
C LYS A 325 6.89 -39.14 -7.22
N ARG A 326 7.10 -39.13 -5.90
CA ARG A 326 7.48 -40.33 -5.13
C ARG A 326 6.38 -41.40 -5.11
N LYS A 327 5.11 -40.99 -5.02
CA LYS A 327 3.96 -41.90 -4.87
C LYS A 327 3.41 -42.42 -6.20
N PHE A 328 3.41 -41.60 -7.25
CA PHE A 328 2.76 -41.88 -8.53
C PHE A 328 3.72 -41.82 -9.74
N GLY A 329 4.95 -41.38 -9.56
CA GLY A 329 5.97 -41.25 -10.60
C GLY A 329 5.88 -39.94 -11.38
N SER A 330 4.67 -39.52 -11.78
CA SER A 330 4.44 -38.22 -12.45
C SER A 330 3.11 -37.60 -12.01
N PHE A 331 2.96 -36.31 -12.29
CA PHE A 331 1.71 -35.60 -12.01
C PHE A 331 0.56 -36.12 -12.88
N GLU A 332 0.80 -36.42 -14.16
CA GLU A 332 -0.25 -36.95 -15.05
C GLU A 332 -0.81 -38.28 -14.53
N ARG A 333 0.07 -39.19 -14.10
CA ARG A 333 -0.33 -40.49 -13.53
C ARG A 333 -1.13 -40.36 -12.24
N ALA A 334 -0.82 -39.35 -11.42
CA ALA A 334 -1.60 -39.07 -10.21
C ALA A 334 -3.02 -38.65 -10.57
N VAL A 335 -3.16 -37.73 -11.53
CA VAL A 335 -4.47 -37.25 -12.02
C VAL A 335 -5.26 -38.38 -12.68
N GLU A 336 -4.64 -39.19 -13.53
CA GLU A 336 -5.29 -40.35 -14.18
C GLU A 336 -5.87 -41.33 -13.15
N LYS A 337 -5.11 -41.62 -12.08
CA LYS A 337 -5.53 -42.54 -11.02
C LYS A 337 -6.66 -41.95 -10.17
N GLU A 338 -6.64 -40.65 -9.88
CA GLU A 338 -7.75 -39.97 -9.19
C GLU A 338 -9.02 -39.96 -10.03
N VAL A 339 -8.94 -39.62 -11.33
CA VAL A 339 -10.08 -39.64 -12.24
C VAL A 339 -10.66 -41.05 -12.37
N SER A 340 -9.80 -42.06 -12.44
CA SER A 340 -10.22 -43.47 -12.46
C SER A 340 -10.92 -43.89 -11.18
N HIS A 341 -10.40 -43.46 -10.02
CA HIS A 341 -11.03 -43.70 -8.72
C HIS A 341 -12.38 -42.99 -8.59
N TYR A 342 -12.48 -41.74 -9.05
CA TYR A 342 -13.74 -40.98 -9.03
C TYR A 342 -14.79 -41.62 -9.92
N ARG A 343 -14.42 -42.07 -11.13
CA ARG A 343 -15.30 -42.81 -12.05
C ARG A 343 -15.77 -44.15 -11.45
N ALA A 344 -14.87 -44.92 -10.83
CA ALA A 344 -15.23 -46.17 -10.17
C ALA A 344 -16.20 -45.94 -9.00
N LYS A 345 -15.98 -44.88 -8.20
CA LYS A 345 -16.87 -44.49 -7.10
C LYS A 345 -18.25 -44.03 -7.59
N GLN A 346 -18.30 -43.34 -8.74
CA GLN A 346 -19.55 -42.93 -9.38
C GLN A 346 -20.35 -44.13 -9.92
N MET A 347 -19.66 -45.11 -10.51
CA MET A 347 -20.30 -46.37 -10.96
C MET A 347 -20.85 -47.18 -9.80
N LEU A 348 -20.12 -47.30 -8.69
CA LEU A 348 -20.60 -47.99 -7.48
C LEU A 348 -21.80 -47.28 -6.86
N ALA A 349 -21.79 -45.95 -6.78
CA ALA A 349 -22.94 -45.17 -6.30
C ALA A 349 -24.19 -45.35 -7.17
N ASN A 350 -24.01 -45.46 -8.49
CA ASN A 350 -25.12 -45.73 -9.42
C ASN A 350 -25.66 -47.16 -9.27
N LEU A 351 -24.79 -48.15 -9.03
CA LEU A 351 -25.19 -49.54 -8.77
C LEU A 351 -25.95 -49.69 -7.45
N ASP A 352 -25.51 -49.02 -6.38
CA ASP A 352 -26.23 -48.98 -5.10
C ASP A 352 -27.58 -48.26 -5.21
N GLY A 353 -27.67 -47.24 -6.07
CA GLY A 353 -28.93 -46.57 -6.41
C GLY A 353 -29.91 -47.50 -7.13
N LEU A 354 -29.43 -48.31 -8.07
CA LEU A 354 -30.23 -49.32 -8.79
C LEU A 354 -30.68 -50.47 -7.88
N ALA A 355 -29.85 -50.92 -6.95
CA ALA A 355 -30.19 -51.99 -6.01
C ALA A 355 -31.25 -51.61 -4.96
N ARG A 356 -31.51 -50.31 -4.75
CA ARG A 356 -32.54 -49.80 -3.82
C ARG A 356 -33.92 -49.60 -4.47
N TYR A 357 -34.03 -49.73 -5.79
CA TYR A 357 -35.27 -49.57 -6.56
C TYR A 357 -35.75 -50.89 -7.22
N GLY A 358 -35.13 -52.03 -6.88
CA GLY A 358 -35.47 -53.36 -7.40
C GLY A 358 -36.24 -54.23 -6.42
#